data_AF-A0A1C4WB35-F1
#
_entry.id   AF-A0A1C4WB35-F1
#
_cell.length_a   1.000
_cell.length_b   1.000
_cell.length_c   1.000
_cell.angle_alpha   90.00
_cell.angle_beta   90.00
_cell.angle_gamma   90.00
#
_symmetry.space_group_name_H-M   'P 1'
#
loop_
_entity.id
_entity.type
_entity.pdbx_description
1 polymer ?
#
loop_
_entity_poly.entity_id
_entity_poly.type
_entity_poly.pdbx_seq_one_letter_code
_entity_poly.pdbx_strand_id
1 'polypeptide(L)' 'MPLTNPWLAGPTPTGRLDRDRLEERILHLLSSQNMCVLATTGPDGPLATPVRYYPLGFAVLFTAAPRSPKMRNIAPLAAT' A
#
# COMPACT_ATOMS: atom_id res chain seq x y z
N MET A 1 -9.89 6.30 -21.03
CA MET A 1 -10.77 5.22 -20.53
C MET A 1 -11.82 5.85 -19.63
N PRO A 2 -13.11 5.45 -19.72
CA PRO A 2 -14.12 5.94 -18.80
C PRO A 2 -13.73 5.57 -17.36
N LEU A 3 -13.93 6.49 -16.41
CA LEU A 3 -13.75 6.20 -15.00
C LEU A 3 -14.82 5.20 -14.58
N THR A 4 -14.42 3.95 -14.32
CA THR A 4 -15.30 2.88 -13.83
C THR A 4 -15.84 3.15 -12.42
N ASN A 5 -15.18 4.05 -11.68
CA ASN A 5 -15.50 4.39 -10.30
C ASN A 5 -15.86 5.88 -10.20
N PRO A 6 -17.14 6.25 -10.11
CA PRO A 6 -17.57 7.65 -10.13
C PRO A 6 -16.97 8.53 -9.02
N TRP A 7 -16.63 7.95 -7.87
CA TRP A 7 -15.98 8.66 -6.77
C TRP A 7 -14.53 9.08 -7.08
N LEU A 8 -13.92 8.56 -8.14
CA LEU A 8 -12.62 9.02 -8.65
C LEU A 8 -12.73 10.25 -9.56
N ALA A 9 -13.94 10.72 -9.86
CA ALA A 9 -14.16 11.92 -10.70
C ALA A 9 -13.91 13.24 -9.95
N GLY A 10 -13.60 13.18 -8.65
CA GLY A 10 -13.28 14.36 -7.85
C GLY A 10 -11.92 14.99 -8.23
N PRO A 11 -11.62 16.19 -7.70
CA PRO A 11 -10.34 16.84 -7.91
C PRO A 11 -9.20 15.93 -7.43
N THR A 12 -8.23 15.69 -8.32
CA THR A 12 -7.00 14.99 -7.96
C THR A 12 -6.09 15.90 -7.12
N PRO A 13 -5.30 15.35 -6.20
CA PRO A 13 -4.29 16.13 -5.50
C PRO A 13 -3.35 16.82 -6.51
N THR A 14 -3.26 18.15 -6.44
CA THR A 14 -2.43 18.97 -7.34
C THR A 14 -1.06 19.31 -6.76
N GLY A 15 -0.81 18.95 -5.50
CA GLY A 15 0.41 19.27 -4.79
C GLY A 15 0.64 18.39 -3.58
N ARG A 16 1.86 18.43 -3.07
CA ARG A 16 2.26 17.77 -1.83
C ARG A 16 1.88 18.66 -0.64
N LEU A 17 1.32 18.04 0.40
CA LEU A 17 1.09 18.73 1.68
C LEU A 17 2.40 18.96 2.43
N ASP A 18 2.41 19.96 3.31
CA ASP A 18 3.48 20.13 4.29
C ASP A 18 3.66 18.85 5.11
N ARG A 19 4.91 18.60 5.50
CA ARG A 19 5.30 17.29 6.04
C ARG A 19 4.49 16.90 7.28
N ASP A 20 4.32 17.81 8.24
CA ASP A 20 3.59 17.54 9.48
C ASP A 20 2.12 17.20 9.20
N ARG A 21 1.50 17.94 8.26
CA ARG A 21 0.11 17.70 7.86
C ARG A 21 -0.05 16.41 7.07
N LEU A 22 0.93 16.06 6.23
CA LEU A 22 0.94 14.79 5.50
C LEU A 22 1.06 13.62 6.46
N GLU A 23 1.96 13.70 7.43
CA GLU A 23 2.20 12.70 8.46
C GLU A 23 0.95 12.44 9.30
N GLU A 24 0.30 13.51 9.78
CA GLU A 24 -0.96 13.42 10.51
C GLU A 24 -2.06 12.71 9.69
N ARG A 25 -2.21 13.06 8.41
CA ARG A 25 -3.21 12.43 7.53
C ARG A 25 -2.91 10.96 7.25
N ILE A 26 -1.64 10.60 7.07
CA ILE A 26 -1.22 9.21 6.87
C ILE A 26 -1.51 8.41 8.15
N LEU A 27 -1.17 8.92 9.33
CA LEU A 27 -1.44 8.24 10.60
C LEU A 27 -2.95 8.07 10.84
N HIS A 28 -3.77 9.08 10.52
CA HIS A 28 -5.22 8.97 10.60
C HIS A 28 -5.77 7.91 9.62
N LEU A 29 -5.29 7.89 8.37
CA LEU A 29 -5.67 6.86 7.39
C LEU A 29 -5.29 5.46 7.87
N LEU A 30 -4.03 5.27 8.31
CA LEU A 30 -3.54 3.98 8.78
C LEU A 30 -4.29 3.48 10.02
N SER A 31 -4.70 4.39 10.90
CA SER A 31 -5.41 4.05 12.14
C SER A 31 -6.91 3.77 11.92
N SER A 32 -7.49 4.29 10.84
CA SER A 32 -8.93 4.13 10.53
C SER A 32 -9.24 2.92 9.64
N GLN A 33 -8.22 2.27 9.07
CA GLN A 33 -8.38 1.13 8.18
C GLN A 33 -7.62 -0.08 8.72
N ASN A 34 -8.05 -1.28 8.36
CA ASN A 34 -7.33 -2.53 8.65
C ASN A 34 -7.09 -3.39 7.41
N MET A 35 -7.37 -2.85 6.22
CA MET A 35 -7.15 -3.49 4.93
C MET A 35 -6.53 -2.51 3.93
N CYS A 36 -5.64 -3.02 3.09
CA CYS A 36 -5.08 -2.28 1.96
C CYS A 36 -4.79 -3.23 0.80
N VAL A 37 -4.34 -2.67 -0.32
CA VAL A 37 -3.82 -3.44 -1.45
C VAL A 37 -2.31 -3.31 -1.45
N LEU A 38 -1.60 -4.42 -1.22
CA LEU A 38 -0.15 -4.48 -1.34
C LEU A 38 0.20 -4.69 -2.82
N ALA A 39 0.77 -3.66 -3.44
CA ALA A 39 1.31 -3.71 -4.79
C ALA A 39 2.81 -4.03 -4.74
N THR A 40 3.24 -5.06 -5.46
CA THR A 40 4.65 -5.50 -5.55
C THR A 40 5.02 -5.71 -7.00
N THR A 41 6.31 -5.64 -7.31
CA THR A 41 6.84 -5.92 -8.65
C THR A 41 7.70 -7.18 -8.62
N GLY A 42 7.56 -8.04 -9.63
CA GLY A 42 8.39 -9.23 -9.82
C GLY A 42 8.73 -9.44 -11.30
N PRO A 43 9.47 -10.51 -11.65
CA PRO A 43 9.86 -10.81 -13.03
C PRO A 43 8.67 -10.94 -14.00
N ASP A 44 7.52 -11.40 -13.49
CA ASP A 44 6.29 -11.59 -14.26
C ASP A 44 5.43 -10.30 -14.36
N GLY A 45 5.92 -9.17 -13.83
CA GLY A 45 5.23 -7.88 -13.82
C GLY A 45 4.64 -7.49 -12.46
N PRO A 46 3.77 -6.46 -12.43
CA PRO A 46 3.16 -5.95 -11.20
C PRO A 46 2.08 -6.90 -10.68
N LEU A 47 2.02 -7.04 -9.36
CA LEU A 47 1.00 -7.80 -8.66
C LEU A 47 0.38 -6.96 -7.53
N ALA A 48 -0.95 -6.88 -7.53
CA ALA A 48 -1.74 -6.26 -6.47
C ALA A 48 -2.49 -7.33 -5.66
N THR A 49 -2.29 -7.38 -4.35
CA THR A 49 -3.04 -8.30 -3.46
C THR A 49 -3.68 -7.56 -2.30
N PRO A 50 -4.99 -7.73 -2.03
CA PRO A 50 -5.58 -7.25 -0.77
C PRO A 50 -4.95 -7.98 0.43
N VAL A 51 -4.61 -7.23 1.47
CA VAL A 51 -4.10 -7.74 2.75
C VAL A 51 -4.80 -7.04 3.91
N ARG A 52 -4.96 -7.77 5.02
CA ARG A 52 -5.23 -7.15 6.33
C ARG A 52 -3.91 -6.71 6.94
N TYR A 53 -3.90 -5.55 7.58
CA TYR A 53 -2.70 -5.03 8.23
C TYR A 53 -2.98 -4.48 9.63
N TYR A 54 -1.92 -4.33 10.41
CA TYR A 54 -1.87 -3.62 11.68
C TYR A 54 -0.83 -2.49 11.60
N PRO A 55 -1.19 -1.23 11.94
CA PRO A 55 -0.25 -0.11 11.90
C PRO A 55 0.60 -0.02 13.18
N LEU A 56 1.89 0.26 13.04
CA LEU A 56 2.81 0.63 14.11
C LEU A 56 3.48 1.96 13.73
N GLY A 57 2.83 3.07 14.07
CA GLY A 57 3.19 4.38 13.52
C GLY A 57 3.04 4.38 12.00
N PHE A 58 4.14 4.62 11.28
CA PHE A 58 4.19 4.56 9.81
C PHE A 58 4.51 3.17 9.25
N ALA A 59 4.88 2.20 10.11
CA ALA A 59 5.09 0.83 9.68
C ALA A 59 3.75 0.08 9.57
N VAL A 60 3.64 -0.78 8.57
CA VAL A 60 2.49 -1.69 8.43
C VAL A 60 2.95 -3.13 8.58
N LEU A 61 2.30 -3.87 9.47
CA LEU A 61 2.53 -5.28 9.71
C LEU A 61 1.39 -6.08 9.09
N PHE A 62 1.70 -7.17 8.42
CA PHE A 62 0.69 -8.07 7.87
C PHE A 62 1.19 -9.52 7.90
N THR A 63 0.25 -10.46 7.93
CA THR A 63 0.55 -11.90 7.83
C THR A 63 0.34 -12.37 6.40
N ALA A 64 1.24 -13.20 5.90
CA ALA A 64 1.12 -13.80 4.57
C ALA A 64 1.71 -15.21 4.55
N ALA A 65 1.25 -16.04 3.61
CA ALA A 65 1.89 -17.31 3.33
C ALA A 65 3.35 -17.08 2.87
N PRO A 66 4.36 -17.75 3.46
CA PRO A 66 5.78 -17.45 3.23
C PRO A 66 6.23 -17.46 1.78
N ARG A 67 5.62 -18.29 0.92
CA ARG A 67 5.97 -18.43 -0.50
C ARG A 67 4.96 -17.79 -1.46
N SER A 68 4.01 -17.01 -0.94
CA SER A 68 3.05 -16.31 -1.78
C SER A 68 3.76 -15.33 -2.73
N PRO A 69 3.21 -15.02 -3.91
CA PRO A 69 3.85 -14.13 -4.90
C PRO A 69 4.33 -12.80 -4.31
N LYS A 70 3.53 -12.14 -3.46
CA LYS A 70 3.93 -10.89 -2.77
C LYS A 70 5.17 -11.06 -1.89
N MET A 71 5.29 -12.20 -1.18
CA MET A 71 6.42 -12.45 -0.28
C MET A 71 7.69 -12.74 -1.05
N ARG A 72 7.59 -13.46 -2.18
CA ARG A 72 8.72 -13.65 -3.09
C ARG A 72 9.24 -12.33 -3.67
N ASN A 73 8.34 -11.39 -3.97
CA ASN A 73 8.70 -10.08 -4.53
C ASN A 73 9.38 -9.15 -3.52
N ILE A 74 9.04 -9.23 -2.22
CA ILE A 74 9.62 -8.36 -1.17
C ILE A 74 10.72 -9.04 -0.33
N ALA A 75 10.92 -10.36 -0.51
CA ALA A 75 11.98 -11.06 0.20
C ALA A 75 13.31 -10.37 -0.09
N PRO A 76 14.20 -10.22 0.91
CA PRO A 76 15.56 -9.78 0.65
C PRO A 76 16.14 -10.67 -0.43
N LEU A 77 16.79 -10.08 -1.44
CA LEU A 77 17.68 -10.85 -2.31
C LEU A 77 18.59 -11.63 -1.36
N ALA A 78 18.52 -12.96 -1.40
CA ALA A 78 19.42 -13.78 -0.61
C ALA A 78 20.83 -13.27 -0.90
N ALA A 79 21.55 -12.85 0.14
CA ALA A 79 22.92 -12.39 0.01
C ALA A 79 23.72 -13.52 -0.64
N THR A 80 23.92 -13.41 -1.95
CA THR A 80 24.89 -14.17 -2.72
C THR A 80 26.29 -13.78 -2.31
#